data_AF-A0A183A540-F1
#
_entry.id   AF-A0A183A540-F1
#
_cell.length_a   1.000
_cell.length_b   1.000
_cell.length_c   1.000
_cell.angle_alpha   90.00
_cell.angle_beta   90.00
_cell.angle_gamma   90.00
#
_symmetry.space_group_name_H-M   'P 1'
#
loop_
_entity.id
_entity.type
_entity.pdbx_description
1 polymer ?
#
loop_
_entity_poly.entity_id
_entity_poly.type
_entity_poly.pdbx_seq_one_letter_code
_entity_poly.pdbx_strand_id
1 'polypeptide(L)'
;MSVTSNHVLIRVEQMEDLQCSRHPRELRRFFCLTCRTYICIVCTFEATIDGTGGESPKVSGHADHDILSIRQAVTAYQDQLSRDSAATQTQVNQIEALLSSLQVCEKEMRRLYTAIDAGAKAYMEQIHRQQLLLRDKVNTVVGVPLDILSSECHRLAHAANSWYEFLNDDHITSRLDLMDPLEALTEGGPMLDRVGQCLQAASEPLSRDLAKQQFLFHLEAAEEAAQNGDSGLVSSQSMSPASNANSIEPGEPEDSRTRYWRTRLGLFQPGKLDFGRIITEKELAAEAIAEASRRVSTHAQTGPELIKALPPPKGAQRHRAVQIDLLGANLEDRSVQTDPVQIGMNKQTKFDVGTQYQSSDINPPVSMYRSMKQILVQK
;
A
#
# COMPACT_ATOMS: atom_id res chain seq x y z
N MET A 1 9.13 68.08 58.97
CA MET A 1 9.17 66.62 58.74
C MET A 1 7.76 66.17 58.36
N SER A 2 7.55 65.74 57.12
CA SER A 2 6.21 65.46 56.57
C SER A 2 5.68 64.11 57.08
N VAL A 3 4.74 64.17 58.02
CA VAL A 3 4.02 63.05 58.64
C VAL A 3 2.94 62.49 57.70
N THR A 4 3.25 62.27 56.42
CA THR A 4 2.22 61.93 55.40
C THR A 4 2.61 60.80 54.46
N SER A 5 3.87 60.35 54.43
CA SER A 5 4.29 59.30 53.48
C SER A 5 3.67 57.93 53.79
N ASN A 6 3.46 57.60 55.07
CA ASN A 6 2.99 56.28 55.50
C ASN A 6 1.51 56.22 55.95
N HIS A 7 0.78 57.34 55.93
CA HIS A 7 -0.63 57.35 56.34
C HIS A 7 -1.54 57.04 55.14
N VAL A 8 -2.47 56.09 55.33
CA VAL A 8 -3.57 55.82 54.39
C VAL A 8 -4.67 56.85 54.64
N LEU A 9 -4.91 57.74 53.68
CA LEU A 9 -6.04 58.66 53.73
C LEU A 9 -7.31 57.90 53.35
N ILE A 10 -8.23 57.75 54.31
CA ILE A 10 -9.53 57.11 54.12
C ILE A 10 -10.56 58.23 53.97
N ARG A 11 -11.33 58.22 52.88
CA ARG A 11 -12.45 59.17 52.71
C ARG A 11 -13.53 58.84 53.73
N VAL A 12 -14.19 59.86 54.28
CA VAL A 12 -15.23 59.68 55.31
C VAL A 12 -16.35 58.74 54.84
N GLU A 13 -16.71 58.82 53.56
CA GLU A 13 -17.70 57.96 52.90
C GLU A 13 -17.29 56.47 52.87
N GLN A 14 -15.99 56.16 52.90
CA GLN A 14 -15.46 54.79 52.88
C GLN A 14 -15.29 54.20 54.29
N MET A 15 -15.57 54.98 55.34
CA MET A 15 -15.36 54.53 56.72
C MET A 15 -16.38 53.49 57.16
N GLU A 16 -17.63 53.59 56.69
CA GLU A 16 -18.69 52.61 57.00
C GLU A 16 -18.35 51.23 56.42
N ASP A 17 -17.86 51.18 55.19
CA ASP A 17 -17.44 49.94 54.50
C ASP A 17 -16.24 49.25 55.18
N LEU A 18 -15.41 50.03 55.88
CA LEU A 18 -14.22 49.56 56.57
C LEU A 18 -14.47 49.20 58.03
N GLN A 19 -15.69 49.34 58.56
CA GLN A 19 -15.97 48.93 59.94
C GLN A 19 -15.84 47.42 60.11
N CYS A 20 -15.25 47.01 61.23
CA CYS A 20 -15.21 45.61 61.60
C CYS A 20 -16.60 45.15 62.05
N SER A 21 -17.15 44.13 61.38
CA SER A 21 -18.40 43.49 61.79
C SER A 21 -18.37 42.93 63.22
N ARG A 22 -17.18 42.55 63.73
CA ARG A 22 -17.00 42.01 65.09
C ARG A 22 -16.70 43.11 66.12
N HIS A 23 -16.11 44.20 65.68
CA HIS A 23 -15.71 45.31 66.54
C HIS A 23 -16.18 46.63 65.89
N PRO A 24 -17.46 47.02 66.04
CA PRO A 24 -18.06 48.13 65.29
C PRO A 24 -17.39 49.50 65.50
N ARG A 25 -16.61 49.64 66.59
CA ARG A 25 -15.83 50.84 66.89
C ARG A 25 -14.46 50.88 66.20
N GLU A 26 -14.05 49.78 65.60
CA GLU A 26 -12.74 49.59 64.99
C GLU A 26 -12.84 49.45 63.47
N LEU A 27 -11.84 50.00 62.79
CA LEU A 27 -11.74 49.91 61.34
C LEU A 27 -10.81 48.75 60.95
N ARG A 28 -11.19 48.05 59.88
CA ARG A 28 -10.38 47.04 59.20
C ARG A 28 -9.24 47.75 58.47
N ARG A 29 -8.03 47.65 59.04
CA ARG A 29 -6.81 48.33 58.56
C ARG A 29 -5.68 47.37 58.22
N PHE A 30 -5.90 46.08 58.51
CA PHE A 30 -4.94 45.02 58.30
C PHE A 30 -5.54 43.96 57.38
N PHE A 31 -4.67 43.18 56.76
CA PHE A 31 -5.04 42.06 55.94
C PHE A 31 -4.37 40.81 56.49
N CYS A 32 -5.17 39.80 56.79
CA CYS A 32 -4.67 38.49 57.20
C CYS A 32 -4.40 37.65 55.95
N LEU A 33 -3.13 37.30 55.68
CA LEU A 33 -2.74 36.49 54.53
C LEU A 33 -3.28 35.07 54.63
N THR A 34 -3.27 34.49 55.82
CA THR A 34 -3.75 33.12 56.09
C THR A 34 -5.24 32.98 55.78
N CYS A 35 -6.06 33.94 56.24
CA CYS A 35 -7.51 33.94 56.04
C CYS A 35 -7.97 34.67 54.76
N ARG A 36 -7.06 35.37 54.07
CA ARG A 36 -7.34 36.21 52.90
C ARG A 36 -8.47 37.22 53.12
N THR A 37 -8.46 37.91 54.26
CA THR A 37 -9.54 38.85 54.63
C THR A 37 -9.04 40.08 55.37
N TYR A 38 -9.81 41.17 55.29
CA TYR A 38 -9.55 42.41 56.00
C TYR A 38 -10.01 42.33 57.46
N ILE A 39 -9.11 42.72 58.37
CA ILE A 39 -9.34 42.63 59.81
C ILE A 39 -8.97 43.94 60.51
N CYS A 40 -9.59 44.19 61.66
CA CYS A 40 -9.23 45.31 62.53
C CYS A 40 -8.12 44.94 63.50
N ILE A 41 -7.59 45.94 64.22
CA ILE A 41 -6.51 45.75 65.20
C ILE A 41 -6.91 44.80 66.34
N VAL A 42 -8.18 44.73 66.73
CA VAL A 42 -8.59 43.84 67.83
C VAL A 42 -8.60 42.38 67.36
N CYS A 43 -9.07 42.13 66.14
CA CYS A 43 -9.03 40.81 65.52
C CYS A 43 -7.60 40.24 65.39
N THR A 44 -6.57 41.09 65.28
CA THR A 44 -5.17 40.62 65.18
C THR A 44 -4.64 40.00 66.46
N PHE A 45 -5.23 40.28 67.62
CA PHE A 45 -4.77 39.78 68.92
C PHE A 45 -5.67 38.72 69.52
N GLU A 46 -6.88 38.55 68.98
CA GLU A 46 -7.76 37.48 69.41
C GLU A 46 -7.18 36.13 68.95
N ALA A 47 -6.97 35.22 69.90
CA ALA A 47 -6.64 33.84 69.60
C ALA A 47 -7.90 33.10 69.12
N THR A 48 -7.72 32.14 68.24
CA THR A 48 -8.76 31.16 67.89
C THR A 48 -9.11 30.35 69.14
N ILE A 49 -10.32 30.53 69.67
CA ILE A 49 -10.82 29.71 70.77
C ILE A 49 -11.50 28.50 70.13
N ASP A 50 -10.77 27.38 70.02
CA ASP A 50 -11.37 26.09 69.70
C ASP A 50 -12.24 25.64 70.88
N GLY A 51 -13.54 25.86 70.77
CA GLY A 51 -14.51 25.51 71.79
C GLY A 51 -14.62 24.00 71.98
N THR A 52 -13.97 23.47 73.00
CA THR A 52 -14.45 22.26 73.69
C THR A 52 -15.64 22.63 74.56
N GLY A 53 -16.84 22.54 73.98
CA GLY A 53 -18.11 22.50 74.70
C GLY A 53 -18.90 23.82 74.73
N GLY A 54 -20.05 23.81 74.05
CA GLY A 54 -21.10 24.83 74.17
C GLY A 54 -21.35 25.61 72.89
N GLU A 55 -22.59 25.52 72.38
CA GLU A 55 -23.10 26.17 71.17
C GLU A 55 -23.01 27.70 71.25
N SER A 56 -21.87 28.25 70.87
CA SER A 56 -21.66 29.69 70.69
C SER A 56 -20.79 29.91 69.45
N PRO A 57 -21.00 31.03 68.71
CA PRO A 57 -20.44 31.20 67.38
C PRO A 57 -18.92 31.10 67.41
N LYS A 58 -18.34 30.26 66.53
CA LYS A 58 -16.90 30.09 66.35
C LYS A 58 -16.22 31.45 66.21
N VAL A 59 -15.55 31.91 67.26
CA VAL A 59 -14.76 33.13 67.23
C VAL A 59 -13.40 32.78 66.61
N SER A 60 -13.29 32.94 65.30
CA SER A 60 -12.00 32.84 64.62
C SER A 60 -11.18 34.10 64.90
N GLY A 61 -10.23 33.96 65.82
CA GLY A 61 -9.15 34.92 66.02
C GLY A 61 -8.11 34.87 64.89
N HIS A 62 -7.21 35.86 64.85
CA HIS A 62 -6.10 35.92 63.89
C HIS A 62 -4.72 36.09 64.57
N ALA A 63 -4.61 35.84 65.88
CA ALA A 63 -3.38 36.04 66.66
C ALA A 63 -2.14 35.34 66.07
N ASP A 64 -2.31 34.12 65.54
CA ASP A 64 -1.22 33.31 64.99
C ASP A 64 -1.13 33.36 63.46
N HIS A 65 -1.80 34.32 62.83
CA HIS A 65 -1.81 34.46 61.38
C HIS A 65 -0.84 35.54 60.89
N ASP A 66 -0.38 35.37 59.66
CA ASP A 66 0.45 36.39 59.00
C ASP A 66 -0.40 37.61 58.64
N ILE A 67 -0.10 38.74 59.28
CA ILE A 67 -0.87 39.97 59.15
C ILE A 67 0.00 41.08 58.56
N LEU A 68 -0.49 41.68 57.49
CA LEU A 68 0.14 42.82 56.84
C LEU A 68 -0.73 44.06 56.96
N SER A 69 -0.12 45.24 56.85
CA SER A 69 -0.90 46.45 56.55
C SER A 69 -1.53 46.34 55.16
N ILE A 70 -2.65 47.02 54.93
CA ILE A 70 -3.34 46.98 53.62
C ILE A 70 -2.40 47.35 52.48
N ARG A 71 -1.54 48.37 52.65
CA ARG A 71 -0.57 48.76 51.61
C ARG A 71 0.43 47.65 51.30
N GLN A 72 1.00 47.02 52.33
CA GLN A 72 1.95 45.91 52.16
C GLN A 72 1.28 44.69 51.51
N ALA A 73 0.04 44.37 51.90
CA ALA A 73 -0.72 43.28 51.29
C ALA A 73 -1.01 43.54 49.81
N VAL A 74 -1.43 44.77 49.47
CA VAL A 74 -1.67 45.17 48.07
C VAL A 74 -0.40 45.05 47.24
N THR A 75 0.73 45.58 47.71
CA THR A 75 2.01 45.44 47.00
C THR A 75 2.42 43.98 46.86
N ALA A 76 2.31 43.17 47.92
CA ALA A 76 2.65 41.75 47.85
C ALA A 76 1.76 40.97 46.85
N TYR A 77 0.46 41.26 46.81
CA TYR A 77 -0.44 40.67 45.81
C TYR A 77 -0.14 41.15 44.40
N GLN A 78 0.16 42.43 44.20
CA GLN A 78 0.53 42.96 42.89
C GLN A 78 1.80 42.29 42.36
N ASP A 79 2.81 42.14 43.22
CA ASP A 79 4.06 41.46 42.87
C ASP A 79 3.83 39.97 42.56
N GLN A 80 3.02 39.29 43.38
CA GLN A 80 2.69 37.88 43.18
C GLN A 80 1.90 37.67 41.89
N LEU A 81 0.85 38.45 41.65
CA LEU A 81 0.05 38.39 40.43
C LEU A 81 0.90 38.68 39.19
N SER A 82 1.82 39.64 39.27
CA SER A 82 2.72 39.97 38.16
C SER A 82 3.66 38.80 37.83
N ARG A 83 4.24 38.16 38.85
CA ARG A 83 5.09 36.97 38.68
C ARG A 83 4.31 35.79 38.10
N ASP A 84 3.15 35.48 38.69
CA ASP A 84 2.33 34.35 38.27
C ASP A 84 1.80 34.57 36.84
N SER A 85 1.35 35.78 36.52
CA SER A 85 0.92 36.15 35.17
C SER A 85 2.05 36.01 34.15
N ALA A 86 3.27 36.43 34.47
CA ALA A 86 4.42 36.28 33.57
C ALA A 86 4.81 34.80 33.37
N ALA A 87 4.76 34.01 34.44
CA ALA A 87 5.01 32.57 34.39
C ALA A 87 3.94 31.85 33.53
N THR A 88 2.66 32.15 33.75
CA THR A 88 1.55 31.60 32.96
C THR A 88 1.64 32.02 31.50
N GLN A 89 1.95 33.28 31.19
CA GLN A 89 2.10 33.73 29.80
C GLN A 89 3.21 32.95 29.09
N THR A 90 4.33 32.69 29.77
CA THR A 90 5.43 31.89 29.22
C THR A 90 4.98 30.46 28.91
N GLN A 91 4.21 29.84 29.80
CA GLN A 91 3.65 28.50 29.59
C GLN A 91 2.64 28.47 28.43
N VAL A 92 1.77 29.47 28.32
CA VAL A 92 0.81 29.58 27.21
C VAL A 92 1.53 29.70 25.88
N ASN A 93 2.55 30.57 25.79
CA ASN A 93 3.35 30.71 24.57
C ASN A 93 4.03 29.39 24.16
N GLN A 94 4.49 28.59 25.13
CA GLN A 94 5.05 27.25 24.86
C GLN A 94 4.00 26.29 24.33
N ILE A 95 2.79 26.29 24.90
CA ILE A 95 1.68 25.46 24.43
C ILE A 95 1.27 25.86 23.00
N GLU A 96 1.21 27.14 22.68
CA GLU A 96 0.90 27.63 21.32
C GLU A 96 1.97 27.21 20.30
N ALA A 97 3.25 27.28 20.67
CA ALA A 97 4.34 26.80 19.82
C ALA A 97 4.27 25.28 19.58
N LEU A 98 3.94 24.50 20.62
CA LEU A 98 3.74 23.06 20.47
C LEU A 98 2.52 22.75 19.61
N LEU A 99 1.40 23.43 19.82
CA LEU A 99 0.17 23.23 19.06
C LEU A 99 0.38 23.52 17.57
N SER A 100 1.04 24.63 17.23
CA SER A 100 1.34 24.96 15.83
C SER A 100 2.25 23.91 15.19
N SER A 101 3.27 23.43 15.90
CA SER A 101 4.15 22.34 15.44
C SER A 101 3.39 21.04 15.21
N LEU A 102 2.48 20.67 16.13
CA LEU A 102 1.64 19.48 16.00
C LEU A 102 0.67 19.59 14.82
N GLN A 103 0.07 20.75 14.60
CA GLN A 103 -0.83 20.98 13.46
C GLN A 103 -0.11 20.85 12.11
N VAL A 104 1.13 21.33 12.01
CA VAL A 104 1.95 21.15 10.79
C VAL A 104 2.27 19.67 10.59
N CYS A 105 2.68 18.96 11.64
CA CYS A 105 2.95 17.53 11.59
C CYS A 105 1.72 16.73 11.14
N GLU A 106 0.56 17.00 11.76
CA GLU A 106 -0.71 16.38 11.40
C GLU A 106 -1.07 16.61 9.93
N LYS A 107 -0.91 17.83 9.43
CA LYS A 107 -1.17 18.17 8.03
C LYS A 107 -0.28 17.36 7.08
N GLU A 108 1.01 17.26 7.36
CA GLU A 108 1.93 16.48 6.54
C GLU A 108 1.64 14.98 6.60
N MET A 109 1.32 14.44 7.78
CA MET A 109 0.89 13.05 7.92
C MET A 109 -0.36 12.76 7.09
N ARG A 110 -1.39 13.62 7.18
CA ARG A 110 -2.61 13.49 6.37
C ARG A 110 -2.30 13.55 4.88
N ARG A 111 -1.42 14.47 4.44
CA ARG A 111 -0.98 14.57 3.05
C ARG A 111 -0.32 13.27 2.59
N LEU A 112 0.58 12.70 3.38
CA LEU A 112 1.23 11.42 3.07
C LEU A 112 0.23 10.27 2.98
N TYR A 113 -0.70 10.15 3.93
CA TYR A 113 -1.74 9.11 3.87
C TYR A 113 -2.59 9.23 2.62
N THR A 114 -3.02 10.44 2.25
CA THR A 114 -3.78 10.64 1.01
C THR A 114 -2.98 10.30 -0.25
N ALA A 115 -1.66 10.56 -0.27
CA ALA A 115 -0.80 10.21 -1.39
C ALA A 115 -0.58 8.69 -1.51
N ILE A 116 -0.43 8.00 -0.37
CA ILE A 116 -0.35 6.53 -0.32
C ILE A 116 -1.64 5.92 -0.85
N ASP A 117 -2.79 6.37 -0.37
CA ASP A 117 -4.10 5.86 -0.80
C ASP A 117 -4.35 6.12 -2.29
N ALA A 118 -3.99 7.31 -2.79
CA ALA A 118 -4.09 7.64 -4.20
C ALA A 118 -3.17 6.75 -5.06
N GLY A 119 -1.93 6.52 -4.61
CA GLY A 119 -1.00 5.62 -5.27
C GLY A 119 -1.52 4.18 -5.32
N ALA A 120 -2.02 3.65 -4.21
CA ALA A 120 -2.61 2.32 -4.14
C ALA A 120 -3.80 2.16 -5.09
N LYS A 121 -4.70 3.14 -5.15
CA LYS A 121 -5.82 3.16 -6.10
C LYS A 121 -5.35 3.16 -7.56
N ALA A 122 -4.37 4.00 -7.89
CA ALA A 122 -3.81 4.04 -9.24
C ALA A 122 -3.22 2.69 -9.67
N TYR A 123 -2.50 2.00 -8.77
CA TYR A 123 -1.98 0.66 -9.04
C TYR A 123 -3.09 -0.38 -9.23
N MET A 124 -4.13 -0.37 -8.38
CA MET A 124 -5.28 -1.27 -8.56
C MET A 124 -5.98 -1.05 -9.91
N GLU A 125 -6.19 0.20 -10.30
CA GLU A 125 -6.77 0.53 -11.61
C GLU A 125 -5.88 0.10 -12.78
N GLN A 126 -4.56 0.24 -12.65
CA GLN A 126 -3.61 -0.24 -13.65
C GLN A 126 -3.67 -1.77 -13.78
N ILE A 127 -3.73 -2.48 -12.66
CA ILE A 127 -3.88 -3.94 -12.63
C ILE A 127 -5.19 -4.36 -13.30
N HIS A 128 -6.32 -3.72 -12.98
CA HIS A 128 -7.60 -4.03 -13.62
C HIS A 128 -7.58 -3.74 -15.13
N ARG A 129 -6.93 -2.65 -15.57
CA ARG A 129 -6.73 -2.37 -16.99
C ARG A 129 -5.90 -3.45 -17.67
N GLN A 130 -4.78 -3.86 -17.08
CA GLN A 130 -3.94 -4.95 -17.62
C GLN A 130 -4.70 -6.28 -17.69
N GLN A 131 -5.49 -6.60 -16.66
CA GLN A 131 -6.35 -7.78 -16.63
C GLN A 131 -7.39 -7.76 -17.77
N LEU A 132 -8.03 -6.62 -18.02
CA LEU A 132 -8.98 -6.45 -19.12
C LEU A 132 -8.30 -6.64 -20.48
N LEU A 133 -7.13 -6.03 -20.69
CA LEU A 133 -6.36 -6.16 -21.93
C LEU A 133 -5.93 -7.61 -22.20
N LEU A 134 -5.51 -8.35 -21.18
CA LEU A 134 -5.12 -9.75 -21.34
C LEU A 134 -6.34 -10.64 -21.66
N ARG A 135 -7.48 -10.39 -21.02
CA ARG A 135 -8.73 -11.10 -21.34
C ARG A 135 -9.20 -10.81 -22.77
N ASP A 136 -9.12 -9.55 -23.19
CA ASP A 136 -9.45 -9.14 -24.55
C ASP A 136 -8.53 -9.79 -25.59
N LYS A 137 -7.22 -9.90 -25.29
CA LYS A 137 -6.26 -10.64 -26.13
C LYS A 137 -6.69 -12.11 -26.31
N VAL A 138 -7.10 -12.78 -25.22
CA VAL A 138 -7.61 -14.17 -25.30
C VAL A 138 -8.85 -14.25 -26.18
N ASN A 139 -9.85 -13.39 -25.91
CA ASN A 139 -11.10 -13.36 -26.68
C ASN A 139 -10.84 -13.08 -28.17
N THR A 140 -9.88 -12.22 -28.50
CA THR A 140 -9.50 -11.90 -29.89
C THR A 140 -8.86 -13.09 -30.60
N VAL A 141 -8.01 -13.86 -29.91
CA VAL A 141 -7.37 -15.05 -30.49
C VAL A 141 -8.39 -16.16 -30.79
N VAL A 142 -9.36 -16.35 -29.89
CA VAL A 142 -10.47 -17.29 -30.08
C VAL A 142 -11.48 -16.76 -31.11
N GLY A 143 -11.69 -15.45 -31.16
CA GLY A 143 -12.69 -14.78 -31.99
C GLY A 143 -14.07 -14.68 -31.32
N VAL A 144 -14.22 -15.23 -30.10
CA VAL A 144 -15.46 -15.26 -29.33
C VAL A 144 -15.16 -15.03 -27.85
N PRO A 145 -15.97 -14.23 -27.14
CA PRO A 145 -15.90 -14.12 -25.68
C PRO A 145 -16.16 -15.44 -24.96
N LEU A 146 -15.43 -15.68 -23.86
CA LEU A 146 -15.60 -16.88 -23.04
C LEU A 146 -17.03 -17.09 -22.54
N ASP A 147 -17.74 -16.02 -22.17
CA ASP A 147 -19.10 -16.13 -21.63
C ASP A 147 -20.09 -16.68 -22.67
N ILE A 148 -19.95 -16.26 -23.93
CA ILE A 148 -20.77 -16.76 -25.04
C ILE A 148 -20.44 -18.22 -25.31
N LEU A 149 -19.15 -18.57 -25.39
CA LEU A 149 -18.71 -19.94 -25.59
C LEU A 149 -19.22 -20.86 -24.47
N SER A 150 -19.10 -20.43 -23.22
CA SER A 150 -19.61 -21.16 -22.05
C SER A 150 -21.12 -21.36 -22.16
N SER A 151 -21.89 -20.31 -22.47
CA SER A 151 -23.35 -20.43 -22.59
C SER A 151 -23.78 -21.42 -23.67
N GLU A 152 -23.10 -21.43 -24.81
CA GLU A 152 -23.37 -22.37 -25.90
C GLU A 152 -22.96 -23.80 -25.53
N CYS A 153 -21.83 -23.99 -24.85
CA CYS A 153 -21.45 -25.31 -24.33
C CYS A 153 -22.49 -25.85 -23.36
N HIS A 154 -23.02 -25.02 -22.44
CA HIS A 154 -24.08 -25.44 -21.52
C HIS A 154 -25.37 -25.80 -22.27
N ARG A 155 -25.76 -25.00 -23.27
CA ARG A 155 -26.94 -25.27 -24.11
C ARG A 155 -26.82 -26.60 -24.86
N LEU A 156 -25.69 -26.84 -25.52
CA LEU A 156 -25.43 -28.08 -26.25
C LEU A 156 -25.34 -29.29 -25.31
N ALA A 157 -24.70 -29.14 -24.14
CA ALA A 157 -24.65 -30.18 -23.13
C ALA A 157 -26.06 -30.51 -22.60
N HIS A 158 -26.90 -29.50 -22.35
CA HIS A 158 -28.29 -29.71 -21.95
C HIS A 158 -29.10 -30.44 -23.04
N ALA A 159 -28.96 -30.05 -24.31
CA ALA A 159 -29.65 -30.71 -25.42
C ALA A 159 -29.20 -32.18 -25.56
N ALA A 160 -27.89 -32.44 -25.47
CA ALA A 160 -27.35 -33.81 -25.51
C ALA A 160 -27.83 -34.64 -24.31
N ASN A 161 -27.79 -34.09 -23.10
CA ASN A 161 -28.28 -34.78 -21.90
C ASN A 161 -29.78 -35.06 -21.98
N SER A 162 -30.59 -34.12 -22.46
CA SER A 162 -32.03 -34.33 -22.66
C SER A 162 -32.29 -35.49 -23.63
N TRP A 163 -31.49 -35.60 -24.69
CA TRP A 163 -31.55 -36.71 -25.63
C TRP A 163 -31.11 -38.03 -25.01
N TYR A 164 -30.01 -38.06 -24.25
CA TYR A 164 -29.55 -39.26 -23.55
C TYR A 164 -30.53 -39.71 -22.46
N GLU A 165 -31.12 -38.78 -21.72
CA GLU A 165 -32.19 -39.05 -20.75
C GLU A 165 -33.41 -39.63 -21.46
N PHE A 166 -33.80 -39.08 -22.61
CA PHE A 166 -34.86 -39.65 -23.42
C PHE A 166 -34.52 -41.07 -23.90
N LEU A 167 -33.31 -41.33 -24.39
CA LEU A 167 -32.89 -42.66 -24.84
C LEU A 167 -32.79 -43.70 -23.70
N ASN A 168 -32.34 -43.26 -22.53
CA ASN A 168 -32.20 -44.11 -21.35
C ASN A 168 -33.51 -44.30 -20.59
N ASP A 169 -34.55 -43.52 -20.90
CA ASP A 169 -35.90 -43.75 -20.42
C ASP A 169 -36.38 -45.11 -20.96
N ASP A 170 -36.58 -46.08 -20.06
CA ASP A 170 -36.60 -47.51 -20.35
C ASP A 170 -37.31 -47.88 -21.66
N HIS A 171 -36.48 -48.20 -22.67
CA HIS A 171 -36.85 -48.95 -23.86
C HIS A 171 -37.96 -48.34 -24.73
N ILE A 172 -37.88 -47.04 -25.03
CA ILE A 172 -38.85 -46.34 -25.90
C ILE A 172 -39.26 -47.11 -27.16
N THR A 173 -38.30 -47.75 -27.85
CA THR A 173 -38.56 -48.49 -29.08
C THR A 173 -39.24 -49.84 -28.88
N SER A 174 -39.15 -50.46 -27.69
CA SER A 174 -39.77 -51.75 -27.39
C SER A 174 -40.84 -51.70 -26.30
N ARG A 175 -41.05 -50.54 -25.67
CA ARG A 175 -42.09 -50.30 -24.67
C ARG A 175 -43.46 -50.27 -25.31
N LEU A 176 -43.59 -49.57 -26.44
CA LEU A 176 -44.85 -49.50 -27.19
C LEU A 176 -45.25 -50.86 -27.79
N ASP A 177 -44.29 -51.71 -28.14
CA ASP A 177 -44.54 -53.05 -28.70
C ASP A 177 -45.17 -54.03 -27.69
N LEU A 178 -45.02 -53.75 -26.39
CA LEU A 178 -45.50 -54.61 -25.30
C LEU A 178 -46.80 -54.08 -24.64
N MET A 179 -47.34 -52.96 -25.12
CA MET A 179 -48.52 -52.30 -24.57
C MET A 179 -49.80 -52.65 -25.35
N ASP A 180 -50.96 -52.49 -24.71
CA ASP A 180 -52.25 -52.55 -25.42
C ASP A 180 -52.34 -51.39 -26.44
N PRO A 181 -52.94 -51.59 -27.63
CA PRO A 181 -53.00 -50.56 -28.67
C PRO A 181 -53.59 -49.22 -28.23
N LEU A 182 -54.58 -49.20 -27.32
CA LEU A 182 -55.12 -47.94 -26.80
C LEU A 182 -54.12 -47.24 -25.89
N GLU A 183 -53.43 -47.98 -25.03
CA GLU A 183 -52.41 -47.46 -24.11
C GLU A 183 -51.16 -46.96 -24.86
N ALA A 184 -50.74 -47.71 -25.88
CA ALA A 184 -49.66 -47.34 -26.79
C ALA A 184 -49.95 -46.04 -27.55
N LEU A 185 -51.20 -45.83 -27.99
CA LEU A 185 -51.61 -44.57 -28.64
C LEU A 185 -51.63 -43.39 -27.67
N THR A 186 -51.99 -43.61 -26.40
CA THR A 186 -51.96 -42.56 -25.38
C THR A 186 -50.53 -42.19 -24.96
N GLU A 187 -49.60 -43.14 -24.92
CA GLU A 187 -48.19 -42.90 -24.58
C GLU A 187 -47.36 -42.39 -25.77
N GLY A 188 -47.67 -42.84 -26.99
CA GLY A 188 -46.92 -42.47 -28.20
C GLY A 188 -46.94 -40.98 -28.51
N GLY A 189 -48.04 -40.28 -28.24
CA GLY A 189 -48.16 -38.83 -28.43
C GLY A 189 -47.14 -38.03 -27.61
N PRO A 190 -47.16 -38.13 -26.27
CA PRO A 190 -46.15 -37.50 -25.39
C PRO A 190 -44.70 -37.89 -25.72
N MET A 191 -44.46 -39.14 -26.16
CA MET A 191 -43.13 -39.56 -26.59
C MET A 191 -42.68 -38.82 -27.86
N LEU A 192 -43.55 -38.69 -28.86
CA LEU A 192 -43.28 -37.91 -30.07
C LEU A 192 -43.06 -36.43 -29.75
N ASP A 193 -43.82 -35.86 -28.82
CA ASP A 193 -43.62 -34.48 -28.37
C ASP A 193 -42.25 -34.28 -27.72
N ARG A 194 -41.80 -35.23 -26.88
CA ARG A 194 -40.45 -35.22 -26.28
C ARG A 194 -39.34 -35.35 -27.31
N VAL A 195 -39.52 -36.21 -28.33
CA VAL A 195 -38.59 -36.28 -29.47
C VAL A 195 -38.55 -34.95 -30.20
N GLY A 196 -39.71 -34.34 -30.45
CA GLY A 196 -39.82 -33.02 -31.08
C GLY A 196 -39.06 -31.94 -30.30
N GLN A 197 -39.17 -31.93 -28.98
CA GLN A 197 -38.44 -31.00 -28.11
C GLN A 197 -36.92 -31.23 -28.14
N CYS A 198 -36.48 -32.49 -28.08
CA CYS A 198 -35.05 -32.83 -28.19
C CYS A 198 -34.49 -32.42 -29.56
N LEU A 199 -35.23 -32.69 -30.64
CA LEU A 199 -34.87 -32.31 -31.99
C LEU A 199 -34.80 -30.80 -32.13
N GLN A 200 -35.76 -30.07 -31.56
CA GLN A 200 -35.76 -28.61 -31.59
C GLN A 200 -34.54 -28.03 -30.85
N ALA A 201 -34.22 -28.55 -29.66
CA ALA A 201 -33.05 -28.13 -28.90
C ALA A 201 -31.73 -28.43 -29.63
N ALA A 202 -31.63 -29.58 -30.30
CA ALA A 202 -30.45 -29.99 -31.05
C ALA A 202 -30.29 -29.26 -32.40
N SER A 203 -31.40 -28.87 -33.03
CA SER A 203 -31.42 -28.19 -34.34
C SER A 203 -31.34 -26.66 -34.24
N GLU A 204 -31.40 -26.11 -33.03
CA GLU A 204 -31.23 -24.68 -32.81
C GLU A 204 -29.82 -24.24 -33.24
N PRO A 205 -29.71 -23.25 -34.15
CA PRO A 205 -28.44 -22.83 -34.70
C PRO A 205 -27.53 -22.23 -33.63
N LEU A 206 -26.22 -22.39 -33.81
CA LEU A 206 -25.23 -21.71 -32.96
C LEU A 206 -25.48 -20.21 -32.95
N SER A 207 -25.19 -19.57 -31.80
CA SER A 207 -25.20 -18.11 -31.69
C SER A 207 -24.43 -17.46 -32.85
N ARG A 208 -24.97 -16.36 -33.37
CA ARG A 208 -24.34 -15.57 -34.46
C ARG A 208 -22.92 -15.14 -34.12
N ASP A 209 -22.62 -14.95 -32.84
CA ASP A 209 -21.27 -14.61 -32.38
C ASP A 209 -20.32 -15.81 -32.41
N LEU A 210 -20.82 -17.04 -32.19
CA LEU A 210 -20.06 -18.28 -32.35
C LEU A 210 -19.88 -18.66 -33.81
N ALA A 211 -20.86 -18.32 -34.66
CA ALA A 211 -20.85 -18.59 -36.09
C ALA A 211 -19.84 -17.72 -36.89
N LYS A 212 -18.96 -16.99 -36.20
CA LYS A 212 -17.87 -16.25 -36.84
C LYS A 212 -16.90 -17.24 -37.50
N GLN A 213 -16.57 -16.97 -38.77
CA GLN A 213 -15.70 -17.84 -39.58
C GLN A 213 -14.36 -18.15 -38.92
N GLN A 214 -13.80 -17.20 -38.16
CA GLN A 214 -12.51 -17.40 -37.49
C GLN A 214 -12.55 -18.47 -36.40
N PHE A 215 -13.59 -18.50 -35.57
CA PHE A 215 -13.72 -19.50 -34.51
C PHE A 215 -13.98 -20.89 -35.09
N LEU A 216 -14.88 -20.98 -36.07
CA LEU A 216 -15.19 -22.24 -36.75
C LEU A 216 -13.94 -22.83 -37.45
N PHE A 217 -13.12 -22.00 -38.09
CA PHE A 217 -11.85 -22.43 -38.67
C PHE A 217 -10.87 -23.01 -37.62
N HIS A 218 -10.83 -22.44 -36.41
CA HIS A 218 -9.99 -22.97 -35.34
C HIS A 218 -10.55 -24.27 -34.73
N LEU A 219 -11.88 -24.38 -34.67
CA LEU A 219 -12.55 -25.60 -34.25
C LEU A 219 -12.25 -26.75 -35.22
N GLU A 220 -12.38 -26.50 -36.53
CA GLU A 220 -12.07 -27.48 -37.58
C GLU A 220 -10.59 -27.90 -37.54
N ALA A 221 -9.66 -26.94 -37.44
CA ALA A 221 -8.24 -27.26 -37.33
C ALA A 221 -7.88 -28.05 -36.06
N ALA A 222 -8.60 -27.84 -34.95
CA ALA A 222 -8.42 -28.61 -33.73
C ALA A 222 -8.93 -30.06 -33.90
N GLU A 223 -10.06 -30.25 -34.60
CA GLU A 223 -10.59 -31.58 -34.94
C GLU A 223 -9.68 -32.34 -35.92
N GLU A 224 -9.14 -31.67 -36.95
CA GLU A 224 -8.17 -32.26 -37.87
C GLU A 224 -6.89 -32.70 -37.15
N ALA A 225 -6.42 -31.91 -36.18
CA ALA A 225 -5.28 -32.27 -35.35
C ALA A 225 -5.55 -33.52 -34.50
N ALA A 226 -6.81 -33.75 -34.10
CA ALA A 226 -7.21 -34.94 -33.37
C ALA A 226 -7.28 -36.18 -34.23
N GLN A 227 -7.81 -36.05 -35.45
CA GLN A 227 -7.91 -37.17 -36.39
C GLN A 227 -6.53 -37.64 -36.90
N ASN A 228 -5.57 -36.73 -37.03
CA ASN A 228 -4.22 -37.05 -37.50
C ASN A 228 -3.26 -37.51 -36.39
N GLY A 229 -3.63 -37.32 -35.12
CA GLY A 229 -2.80 -37.66 -33.95
C GLY A 229 -2.72 -39.15 -33.61
N ASP A 230 -3.56 -40.00 -34.23
CA ASP A 230 -3.72 -41.41 -33.88
C ASP A 230 -3.02 -42.39 -34.86
N SER A 231 -2.06 -41.90 -35.65
CA SER A 231 -1.22 -42.74 -36.52
C SER A 231 0.26 -42.47 -36.29
N GLY A 232 0.80 -42.97 -35.16
CA GLY A 232 2.19 -42.72 -34.79
C GLY A 232 2.76 -43.63 -33.70
N LEU A 233 2.46 -44.93 -33.74
CA LEU A 233 3.23 -45.94 -33.00
C LEU A 233 4.65 -46.05 -33.59
N VAL A 234 5.62 -45.25 -33.11
CA VAL A 234 7.03 -45.69 -33.11
C VAL A 234 7.84 -45.06 -31.96
N SER A 235 8.25 -45.95 -31.06
CA SER A 235 9.42 -45.95 -30.18
C SER A 235 10.53 -44.92 -30.46
N SER A 236 11.00 -44.22 -29.42
CA SER A 236 12.44 -44.05 -29.14
C SER A 236 12.70 -43.58 -27.71
N GLN A 237 13.55 -44.35 -27.05
CA GLN A 237 14.14 -44.12 -25.74
C GLN A 237 14.97 -42.83 -25.69
N SER A 238 14.96 -42.12 -24.55
CA SER A 238 16.05 -41.25 -24.14
C SER A 238 15.93 -40.93 -22.65
N MET A 239 17.00 -41.17 -21.89
CA MET A 239 17.09 -41.03 -20.44
C MET A 239 17.70 -39.68 -20.01
N SER A 240 17.04 -39.03 -19.04
CA SER A 240 17.57 -38.23 -17.89
C SER A 240 18.20 -36.84 -18.12
N PRO A 241 18.32 -35.96 -17.07
CA PRO A 241 17.67 -35.92 -15.74
C PRO A 241 17.00 -34.56 -15.38
N ALA A 242 16.36 -34.56 -14.20
CA ALA A 242 15.43 -33.56 -13.64
C ALA A 242 15.99 -32.16 -13.32
N SER A 243 15.15 -31.14 -13.50
CA SER A 243 15.18 -29.91 -12.71
C SER A 243 13.77 -29.35 -12.51
N ASN A 244 13.53 -28.88 -11.28
CA ASN A 244 12.23 -28.74 -10.61
C ASN A 244 11.38 -27.53 -11.03
N ALA A 245 10.08 -27.71 -10.75
CA ALA A 245 9.05 -26.72 -10.41
C ALA A 245 8.29 -26.03 -11.56
N ASN A 246 7.31 -26.75 -12.11
CA ASN A 246 5.89 -26.43 -11.88
C ASN A 246 5.04 -27.68 -12.18
N SER A 247 4.35 -28.13 -11.14
CA SER A 247 3.55 -29.35 -11.13
C SER A 247 2.33 -29.22 -12.05
N ILE A 248 2.38 -29.85 -13.22
CA ILE A 248 1.20 -30.41 -13.88
C ILE A 248 1.38 -31.92 -13.70
N GLU A 249 0.37 -32.56 -13.12
CA GLU A 249 0.38 -33.99 -12.79
C GLU A 249 0.83 -34.86 -13.98
N PRO A 250 1.61 -35.92 -13.72
CA PRO A 250 1.95 -36.89 -14.75
C PRO A 250 0.81 -37.92 -14.87
N GLY A 251 0.12 -37.93 -16.01
CA GLY A 251 -0.59 -39.14 -16.44
C GLY A 251 -2.03 -38.99 -16.88
N GLU A 252 -2.27 -38.28 -17.99
CA GLU A 252 -3.29 -38.67 -18.97
C GLU A 252 -2.74 -38.38 -20.38
N PRO A 253 -3.09 -39.16 -21.41
CA PRO A 253 -2.76 -38.79 -22.78
C PRO A 253 -3.45 -37.47 -23.09
N GLU A 254 -2.69 -36.37 -23.13
CA GLU A 254 -3.27 -35.06 -23.45
C GLU A 254 -3.98 -35.13 -24.81
N ASP A 255 -5.28 -34.84 -24.80
CA ASP A 255 -6.06 -34.71 -26.01
C ASP A 255 -5.36 -33.71 -26.95
N SER A 256 -5.07 -34.19 -28.16
CA SER A 256 -4.66 -33.41 -29.33
C SER A 256 -5.35 -32.04 -29.47
N ARG A 257 -6.66 -31.96 -29.19
CA ARG A 257 -7.44 -30.71 -29.20
C ARG A 257 -6.96 -29.76 -28.12
N THR A 258 -6.73 -30.27 -26.92
CA THR A 258 -6.21 -29.50 -25.78
C THR A 258 -4.83 -28.93 -26.09
N ARG A 259 -3.96 -29.73 -26.71
CA ARG A 259 -2.63 -29.27 -27.16
C ARG A 259 -2.74 -28.14 -28.18
N TYR A 260 -3.60 -28.27 -29.19
CA TYR A 260 -3.85 -27.23 -30.19
C TYR A 260 -4.23 -25.89 -29.53
N TRP A 261 -5.21 -25.92 -28.63
CA TRP A 261 -5.68 -24.70 -27.96
C TRP A 261 -4.62 -24.10 -27.03
N ARG A 262 -3.84 -24.91 -26.30
CA ARG A 262 -2.74 -24.39 -25.46
C ARG A 262 -1.63 -23.75 -26.27
N THR A 263 -1.19 -24.38 -27.36
CA THR A 263 -0.16 -23.79 -28.24
C THR A 263 -0.63 -22.46 -28.82
N ARG A 264 -1.93 -22.30 -29.09
CA ARG A 264 -2.52 -21.09 -29.67
C ARG A 264 -2.76 -19.98 -28.65
N LEU A 265 -3.37 -20.31 -27.51
CA LEU A 265 -3.71 -19.36 -26.46
C LEU A 265 -2.49 -18.94 -25.63
N GLY A 266 -1.48 -19.81 -25.56
CA GLY A 266 -0.32 -19.62 -24.71
C GLY A 266 -0.63 -19.85 -23.24
N LEU A 267 0.40 -19.66 -22.41
CA LEU A 267 0.34 -19.79 -20.96
C LEU A 267 0.49 -18.43 -20.31
N PHE A 268 -0.26 -18.20 -19.24
CA PHE A 268 -0.09 -17.00 -18.44
C PHE A 268 1.16 -17.13 -17.56
N GLN A 269 2.12 -16.23 -17.74
CA GLN A 269 3.30 -16.12 -16.91
C GLN A 269 3.12 -14.94 -15.94
N PRO A 270 3.03 -15.20 -14.61
CA PRO A 270 2.92 -14.14 -13.62
C PRO A 270 4.21 -13.31 -13.60
N GLY A 271 4.07 -11.97 -13.55
CA GLY A 271 5.19 -11.06 -13.40
C GLY A 271 5.55 -10.88 -11.92
N LYS A 272 6.83 -10.60 -11.63
CA LYS A 272 7.31 -10.34 -10.25
C LYS A 272 6.97 -8.93 -9.77
N LEU A 273 7.00 -7.95 -10.68
CA LEU A 273 6.72 -6.53 -10.41
C LEU A 273 5.60 -5.96 -11.30
N ASP A 274 5.22 -6.70 -12.35
CA ASP A 274 4.11 -6.40 -13.26
C ASP A 274 3.06 -7.51 -13.16
N PHE A 275 1.81 -7.25 -13.59
CA PHE A 275 0.71 -8.24 -13.51
C PHE A 275 1.04 -9.57 -14.22
N GLY A 276 1.87 -9.53 -15.26
CA GLY A 276 2.26 -10.70 -16.05
C GLY A 276 1.84 -10.58 -17.50
N ARG A 277 2.07 -11.64 -18.28
CA ARG A 277 1.74 -11.67 -19.71
C ARG A 277 1.37 -13.08 -20.16
N ILE A 278 0.67 -13.16 -21.28
CA ILE A 278 0.38 -14.42 -21.98
C ILE A 278 1.48 -14.65 -23.01
N ILE A 279 2.11 -15.82 -22.95
CA ILE A 279 3.25 -16.21 -23.80
C ILE A 279 2.92 -17.53 -24.48
N THR A 280 3.07 -17.57 -25.79
CA THR A 280 2.99 -18.81 -26.57
C THR A 280 4.32 -19.56 -26.56
N GLU A 281 4.30 -20.88 -26.75
CA GLU A 281 5.53 -21.69 -26.81
C GLU A 281 6.50 -21.19 -27.89
N LYS A 282 5.97 -20.69 -29.01
CA LYS A 282 6.76 -20.09 -30.10
C LYS A 282 7.46 -18.81 -29.67
N GLU A 283 6.75 -17.93 -28.94
CA GLU A 283 7.35 -16.71 -28.40
C GLU A 283 8.41 -17.03 -27.35
N LEU A 284 8.16 -18.01 -26.48
CA LEU A 284 9.12 -18.46 -25.46
C LEU A 284 10.39 -19.05 -26.10
N ALA A 285 10.24 -19.86 -27.14
CA ALA A 285 11.36 -20.39 -27.91
C ALA A 285 12.14 -19.28 -28.63
N ALA A 286 11.44 -18.30 -29.23
CA ALA A 286 12.07 -17.14 -29.86
C ALA A 286 12.85 -16.29 -28.85
N GLU A 287 12.31 -16.08 -27.65
CA GLU A 287 13.01 -15.38 -26.56
C GLU A 287 14.24 -16.16 -26.08
N ALA A 288 14.15 -17.48 -25.94
CA ALA A 288 15.28 -18.32 -25.57
C ALA A 288 16.41 -18.27 -26.62
N ILE A 289 16.06 -18.27 -27.91
CA ILE A 289 17.01 -18.11 -29.02
C ILE A 289 17.64 -16.71 -28.99
N ALA A 290 16.83 -15.66 -28.79
CA ALA A 290 17.33 -14.30 -28.69
C ALA A 290 18.28 -14.13 -27.48
N GLU A 291 17.95 -14.70 -26.34
CA GLU A 291 18.80 -14.69 -25.13
C GLU A 291 20.10 -15.48 -25.35
N ALA A 292 20.02 -16.66 -25.96
CA ALA A 292 21.21 -17.43 -26.33
C ALA A 292 22.12 -16.66 -27.31
N SER A 293 21.54 -15.96 -28.29
CA SER A 293 22.31 -15.14 -29.25
C SER A 293 23.03 -13.97 -28.59
N ARG A 294 22.44 -13.36 -27.55
CA ARG A 294 23.11 -12.32 -26.74
C ARG A 294 24.33 -12.88 -26.03
N ARG A 295 24.20 -14.06 -25.41
CA ARG A 295 25.31 -14.73 -24.69
C ARG A 295 26.44 -15.18 -25.61
N VAL A 296 26.14 -15.58 -26.85
CA VAL A 296 27.15 -15.96 -27.84
C VAL A 296 27.92 -14.74 -28.36
N SER A 297 27.26 -13.59 -28.52
CA SER A 297 27.92 -12.34 -28.96
C SER A 297 28.94 -11.78 -27.95
N THR A 298 28.82 -12.13 -26.67
CA THR A 298 29.79 -11.73 -25.62
C THR A 298 31.05 -12.62 -25.54
N HIS A 299 31.17 -13.66 -26.37
CA HIS A 299 32.30 -14.61 -26.35
C HIS A 299 33.03 -14.73 -27.70
N ALA A 300 33.26 -13.58 -28.35
CA ALA A 300 34.19 -13.49 -29.48
C ALA A 300 35.02 -12.19 -29.45
N GLN A 301 35.62 -11.87 -28.30
CA GLN A 301 36.87 -11.10 -28.29
C GLN A 301 38.01 -12.08 -28.03
N THR A 302 38.60 -12.57 -29.12
CA THR A 302 39.92 -13.20 -29.09
C THR A 302 40.90 -12.25 -28.39
N GLY A 303 41.48 -12.71 -27.28
CA GLY A 303 42.41 -11.91 -26.49
C GLY A 303 43.66 -11.48 -27.29
N PRO A 304 44.32 -10.39 -26.88
CA PRO A 304 45.41 -9.73 -27.61
C PRO A 304 46.68 -10.58 -27.81
N GLU A 305 46.75 -11.78 -27.21
CA GLU A 305 47.89 -12.70 -27.36
C GLU A 305 47.98 -13.33 -28.76
N LEU A 306 46.86 -13.43 -29.52
CA LEU A 306 46.84 -14.01 -30.87
C LEU A 306 47.16 -13.03 -32.00
N ILE A 307 47.36 -11.74 -31.70
CA ILE A 307 47.68 -10.69 -32.69
C ILE A 307 49.21 -10.49 -32.84
N LYS A 308 50.04 -11.13 -32.02
CA LYS A 308 51.52 -10.97 -32.05
C LYS A 308 52.22 -11.58 -33.28
N ALA A 309 51.52 -12.29 -34.17
CA ALA A 309 52.13 -13.01 -35.29
C ALA A 309 51.87 -12.42 -36.68
N LEU A 310 51.40 -11.17 -36.79
CA LEU A 310 51.26 -10.49 -38.09
C LEU A 310 52.12 -9.22 -38.15
N PRO A 311 52.98 -9.05 -39.17
CA PRO A 311 53.78 -7.84 -39.29
C PRO A 311 52.87 -6.64 -39.59
N PRO A 312 53.08 -5.48 -38.94
CA PRO A 312 52.22 -4.32 -39.14
C PRO A 312 52.39 -3.76 -40.56
N PRO A 313 51.30 -3.35 -41.24
CA PRO A 313 51.39 -2.69 -42.54
C PRO A 313 52.09 -1.34 -42.40
N LYS A 314 53.01 -1.05 -43.33
CA LYS A 314 53.76 0.22 -43.39
C LYS A 314 52.78 1.39 -43.57
N GLY A 315 52.59 2.19 -42.53
CA GLY A 315 51.80 3.43 -42.60
C GLY A 315 51.07 3.86 -41.32
N ALA A 316 50.94 2.99 -40.31
CA ALA A 316 50.11 3.28 -39.12
C ALA A 316 50.80 4.10 -38.01
N GLN A 317 51.68 5.05 -38.36
CA GLN A 317 52.46 5.82 -37.37
C GLN A 317 51.85 7.18 -36.96
N ARG A 318 50.61 7.46 -37.35
CA ARG A 318 49.87 8.64 -36.89
C ARG A 318 48.43 8.21 -36.63
N HIS A 319 47.80 8.75 -35.60
CA HIS A 319 46.51 8.36 -35.01
C HIS A 319 46.60 7.26 -33.91
N ARG A 320 47.01 7.67 -32.70
CA ARG A 320 46.53 7.00 -31.48
C ARG A 320 45.05 7.34 -31.33
N ALA A 321 44.18 6.47 -31.82
CA ALA A 321 42.79 6.50 -31.40
C ALA A 321 42.77 6.02 -29.93
N VAL A 322 42.37 6.90 -29.02
CA VAL A 322 42.00 6.49 -27.66
C VAL A 322 40.66 5.78 -27.79
N GLN A 323 40.69 4.45 -27.79
CA GLN A 323 39.48 3.65 -27.66
C GLN A 323 39.06 3.75 -26.20
N ILE A 324 38.08 4.59 -25.91
CA ILE A 324 37.42 4.64 -24.61
C ILE A 324 36.45 3.45 -24.59
N ASP A 325 36.76 2.47 -23.75
CA ASP A 325 35.88 1.33 -23.51
C ASP A 325 34.69 1.77 -22.65
N LEU A 326 33.54 1.99 -23.28
CA LEU A 326 32.30 2.39 -22.61
C LEU A 326 31.47 1.17 -22.12
N LEU A 327 31.97 -0.05 -22.27
CA LEU A 327 31.21 -1.26 -21.90
C LEU A 327 31.37 -1.66 -20.42
N GLY A 328 32.37 -1.12 -19.71
CA GLY A 328 32.55 -1.37 -18.28
C GLY A 328 31.77 -0.41 -17.35
N ALA A 329 31.41 0.78 -17.83
CA ALA A 329 30.82 1.82 -16.96
C ALA A 329 29.31 1.70 -16.76
N ASN A 330 28.61 0.84 -17.51
CA ASN A 330 27.15 0.69 -17.42
C ASN A 330 26.69 -0.58 -16.68
N LEU A 331 27.61 -1.41 -16.18
CA LEU A 331 27.27 -2.66 -15.50
C LEU A 331 27.27 -2.55 -13.96
N GLU A 332 28.04 -1.63 -13.38
CA GLU A 332 28.07 -1.45 -11.91
C GLU A 332 26.99 -0.49 -11.38
N ASP A 333 26.38 0.35 -12.22
CA ASP A 333 25.35 1.32 -11.79
C ASP A 333 23.93 0.71 -11.69
N ARG A 334 23.71 -0.52 -12.17
CA ARG A 334 22.42 -1.20 -12.06
C ARG A 334 22.24 -2.01 -10.77
N SER A 335 23.30 -2.33 -10.05
CA SER A 335 23.21 -3.10 -8.80
C SER A 335 22.99 -2.23 -7.56
N VAL A 336 23.15 -0.91 -7.64
CA VAL A 336 23.01 -0.01 -6.48
C VAL A 336 21.62 0.66 -6.41
N GLN A 337 20.76 0.49 -7.43
CA GLN A 337 19.44 1.13 -7.49
C GLN A 337 18.25 0.26 -7.06
N THR A 338 18.44 -1.02 -6.71
CA THR A 338 17.34 -1.91 -6.28
C THR A 338 17.71 -2.87 -5.15
N ASP A 339 18.41 -2.39 -4.12
CA ASP A 339 18.47 -3.14 -2.86
C ASP A 339 17.27 -2.76 -1.97
N PRO A 340 16.42 -3.72 -1.54
CA PRO A 340 15.36 -3.45 -0.59
C PRO A 340 15.96 -3.13 0.79
N VAL A 341 15.59 -1.98 1.36
CA VAL A 341 15.87 -1.68 2.76
C VAL A 341 15.16 -2.70 3.64
N GLN A 342 15.90 -3.66 4.19
CA GLN A 342 15.40 -4.49 5.28
C GLN A 342 15.29 -3.63 6.53
N ILE A 343 14.06 -3.25 6.90
CA ILE A 343 13.77 -2.69 8.21
C ILE A 343 13.86 -3.83 9.23
N GLY A 344 15.09 -4.04 9.71
CA GLY A 344 15.39 -4.95 10.80
C GLY A 344 14.83 -4.43 12.12
N MET A 345 14.13 -5.31 12.82
CA MET A 345 13.54 -5.14 14.14
C MET A 345 14.53 -4.56 15.18
N ASN A 346 13.98 -3.70 16.04
CA ASN A 346 14.38 -3.41 17.42
C ASN A 346 15.79 -3.84 17.85
N LYS A 347 16.70 -2.85 17.94
CA LYS A 347 17.73 -2.85 18.97
C LYS A 347 17.70 -1.51 19.70
N GLN A 348 17.35 -1.58 20.99
CA GLN A 348 17.59 -0.51 21.95
C GLN A 348 19.10 -0.26 22.04
N THR A 349 19.54 0.92 21.65
CA THR A 349 20.85 1.46 22.02
C THR A 349 20.64 2.77 22.74
N LYS A 350 20.85 2.74 24.06
CA LYS A 350 21.20 3.91 24.87
C LYS A 350 22.50 4.51 24.32
N PHE A 351 22.62 5.84 24.34
CA PHE A 351 23.82 6.70 24.49
C PHE A 351 23.45 8.06 23.88
N ASP A 352 23.95 9.22 24.27
CA ASP A 352 24.50 9.84 25.48
C ASP A 352 24.66 11.32 25.08
N VAL A 353 24.62 12.22 26.06
CA VAL A 353 24.58 13.66 25.87
C VAL A 353 25.96 14.15 25.40
N GLY A 354 26.05 14.62 24.16
CA GLY A 354 27.28 15.20 23.63
C GLY A 354 27.05 15.95 22.32
N THR A 355 27.13 17.27 22.40
CA THR A 355 27.04 18.24 21.31
C THR A 355 27.84 17.86 20.05
N GLN A 356 27.20 17.80 18.89
CA GLN A 356 27.72 18.41 17.65
C GLN A 356 26.65 18.47 16.55
N TYR A 357 26.56 19.64 15.92
CA TYR A 357 25.75 19.95 14.75
C TYR A 357 26.00 18.95 13.62
N GLN A 358 24.93 18.46 13.00
CA GLN A 358 25.00 17.87 11.66
C GLN A 358 23.84 18.40 10.81
N SER A 359 24.16 19.42 10.01
CA SER A 359 23.35 19.88 8.89
C SER A 359 23.33 18.81 7.80
N SER A 360 22.16 18.27 7.47
CA SER A 360 21.95 17.44 6.28
C SER A 360 21.27 18.26 5.19
N ASP A 361 22.06 19.11 4.53
CA ASP A 361 21.74 19.67 3.23
C ASP A 361 22.67 19.07 2.17
N ILE A 362 22.04 18.51 1.13
CA ILE A 362 22.48 18.49 -0.27
C ILE A 362 23.85 17.82 -0.51
N ASN A 363 23.81 16.57 -0.98
CA ASN A 363 24.94 15.93 -1.67
C ASN A 363 25.03 16.48 -3.11
N PRO A 364 25.99 17.35 -3.47
CA PRO A 364 26.38 17.48 -4.87
C PRO A 364 27.13 16.21 -5.31
N PRO A 365 26.97 15.74 -6.56
CA PRO A 365 27.60 14.52 -7.03
C PRO A 365 29.14 14.64 -7.07
N VAL A 366 29.81 13.68 -6.41
CA VAL A 366 31.26 13.51 -6.33
C VAL A 366 31.82 12.89 -7.62
N SER A 367 31.54 13.48 -8.78
CA SER A 367 32.09 13.03 -10.07
C SER A 367 32.85 14.08 -10.89
N MET A 368 32.97 15.33 -10.41
CA MET A 368 33.74 16.37 -11.12
C MET A 368 35.16 16.64 -10.60
N TYR A 369 35.66 15.93 -9.57
CA TYR A 369 36.96 16.24 -8.96
C TYR A 369 38.11 15.25 -9.25
N ARG A 370 37.99 14.35 -10.24
CA ARG A 370 39.08 13.42 -10.60
C ARG A 370 39.58 13.48 -12.04
N SER A 371 39.43 14.61 -12.75
CA SER A 371 40.07 14.80 -14.07
C SER A 371 40.76 16.15 -14.28
N MET A 372 41.24 16.81 -13.22
CA MET A 372 42.17 17.94 -13.35
C MET A 372 43.36 17.78 -12.42
N LYS A 373 44.35 16.99 -12.87
CA LYS A 373 45.75 17.21 -12.48
C LYS A 373 46.56 17.50 -13.75
N GLN A 374 46.83 18.79 -13.90
CA GLN A 374 48.05 19.38 -14.44
C GLN A 374 48.70 18.72 -15.66
N ILE A 375 48.42 19.33 -16.82
CA ILE A 375 49.41 19.55 -17.87
C ILE A 375 50.54 20.39 -17.24
N LEU A 376 51.67 19.75 -16.90
CA LEU A 376 52.93 20.46 -16.68
C LEU A 376 53.64 20.56 -18.04
N VAL A 377 53.65 21.77 -18.59
CA VAL A 377 54.55 22.19 -19.66
C VAL A 377 55.96 22.26 -19.07
N GLN A 378 56.88 21.41 -19.54
CA GLN A 378 58.31 21.67 -19.42
C GLN A 378 58.80 22.33 -20.71
N LYS A 379 59.54 23.44 -20.54
CA LYS A 379 60.26 24.17 -21.59
C LYS A 379 61.46 23.36 -22.09
#